data_AF-A0A4V1UCD3-F1
#
_entry.id   AF-A0A4V1UCD3-F1
#
_cell.length_a   1.000
_cell.length_b   1.000
_cell.length_c   1.000
_cell.angle_alpha   90.00
_cell.angle_beta   90.00
_cell.angle_gamma   90.00
#
_symmetry.space_group_name_H-M   'P 1'
#
loop_
_entity.id
_entity.type
_entity.pdbx_description
1 polymer ?
#
loop_
_entity_poly.entity_id
_entity_poly.type
_entity_poly.pdbx_seq_one_letter_code
_entity_poly.pdbx_strand_id
1 'polypeptide(L)'
;MSKFLIVGLGNIGNEYANTRHNIGFDVVNAFVTKYGGSLNVDRLAYMAEVKWKGKTFVCICPTTFMNLSGRAFKYWLDKTKVPLENTLTIVDDLALPLDKLRLRGAGSAAGHNGLKDIQQAVGTDAYPKLRFGIGNQYPKGMQAEFVLSQWRKEELPMVRLKVEKCVEAIESFASIGLERTMNLVNTGSITVTSSKTGLTFSINGTGYTNTSGSFTNLAPGSYNLTAKNSTGCISAPRAIVLAAGSNCASIGDFVFKDVNGNSIAAGTSFQGQIKDFGAGPVAINQAWWQGRGSASNSA
;
A
#
# COMPACT_ATOMS: atom_id res chain seq x y z
N MET A 1 5.29 24.42 -12.45
CA MET A 1 4.39 23.29 -12.10
C MET A 1 5.26 22.12 -11.66
N SER A 2 5.10 21.58 -10.45
CA SER A 2 5.93 20.46 -9.97
C SER A 2 5.55 19.15 -10.67
N LYS A 3 6.53 18.42 -11.20
CA LYS A 3 6.34 17.14 -11.90
C LYS A 3 6.91 16.00 -11.07
N PHE A 4 6.19 14.89 -11.02
CA PHE A 4 6.56 13.67 -10.32
C PHE A 4 6.58 12.49 -11.30
N LEU A 5 7.47 11.54 -11.06
CA LEU A 5 7.56 10.30 -11.83
C LEU A 5 7.20 9.12 -10.92
N ILE A 6 6.05 8.51 -11.18
CA ILE A 6 5.54 7.37 -10.42
C ILE A 6 5.80 6.11 -11.22
N VAL A 7 6.55 5.17 -10.63
CA VAL A 7 7.00 3.94 -11.31
C VAL A 7 6.44 2.73 -10.58
N GLY A 8 5.57 1.98 -11.24
CA GLY A 8 5.08 0.70 -10.72
C GLY A 8 5.91 -0.42 -11.32
N LEU A 9 6.54 -1.26 -10.49
CA LEU A 9 7.28 -2.42 -10.98
C LEU A 9 6.35 -3.64 -11.20
N GLY A 10 6.71 -4.45 -12.18
CA GLY A 10 5.98 -5.65 -12.59
C GLY A 10 6.61 -6.29 -13.83
N ASN A 11 6.14 -7.48 -14.18
CA ASN A 11 6.44 -8.14 -15.45
C ASN A 11 5.30 -7.95 -16.45
N ILE A 12 5.63 -7.89 -17.73
CA ILE A 12 4.66 -7.88 -18.83
C ILE A 12 4.28 -9.29 -19.27
N GLY A 13 3.03 -9.45 -19.69
CA GLY A 13 2.44 -10.72 -20.10
C GLY A 13 1.21 -11.07 -19.27
N ASN A 14 0.22 -11.71 -19.90
CA ASN A 14 -1.03 -12.09 -19.25
C ASN A 14 -0.80 -13.09 -18.11
N GLU A 15 0.26 -13.89 -18.20
CA GLU A 15 0.68 -14.85 -17.18
C GLU A 15 1.09 -14.18 -15.86
N TYR A 16 1.50 -12.91 -15.90
CA TYR A 16 1.89 -12.15 -14.70
C TYR A 16 0.73 -11.31 -14.13
N ALA A 17 -0.44 -11.34 -14.78
CA ALA A 17 -1.60 -10.60 -14.31
C ALA A 17 -2.02 -11.02 -12.89
N ASN A 18 -2.17 -10.04 -12.01
CA ASN A 18 -2.55 -10.23 -10.59
C ASN A 18 -1.58 -11.11 -9.78
N THR A 19 -0.32 -11.23 -10.22
CA THR A 19 0.74 -11.85 -9.42
C THR A 19 1.24 -10.88 -8.35
N ARG A 20 1.81 -11.39 -7.26
CA ARG A 20 2.35 -10.55 -6.17
C ARG A 20 3.42 -9.58 -6.69
N HIS A 21 4.22 -10.02 -7.66
CA HIS A 21 5.30 -9.23 -8.26
C HIS A 21 4.80 -8.08 -9.16
N ASN A 22 3.51 -8.06 -9.50
CA ASN A 22 2.90 -7.06 -10.37
C ASN A 22 2.08 -6.02 -9.60
N ILE A 23 2.12 -6.04 -8.26
CA ILE A 23 1.39 -5.10 -7.40
C ILE A 23 1.75 -3.63 -7.69
N GLY A 24 2.97 -3.36 -8.16
CA GLY A 24 3.38 -2.02 -8.57
C GLY A 24 2.54 -1.49 -9.73
N PHE A 25 2.23 -2.33 -10.73
CA PHE A 25 1.37 -1.93 -11.84
C PHE A 25 -0.08 -1.71 -11.37
N ASP A 26 -0.60 -2.59 -10.51
CA ASP A 26 -1.96 -2.47 -9.98
C ASP A 26 -2.16 -1.14 -9.23
N VAL A 27 -1.18 -0.76 -8.39
CA VAL A 27 -1.19 0.51 -7.65
C VAL A 27 -1.13 1.72 -8.59
N VAL A 28 -0.26 1.68 -9.60
CA VAL A 28 -0.15 2.79 -10.56
C VAL A 28 -1.41 2.92 -11.40
N ASN A 29 -1.97 1.79 -11.85
CA ASN A 29 -3.23 1.78 -12.59
C ASN A 29 -4.39 2.33 -11.74
N ALA A 30 -4.47 1.98 -10.46
CA ALA A 30 -5.45 2.54 -9.54
C ALA A 30 -5.32 4.06 -9.39
N PHE A 31 -4.11 4.56 -9.20
CA PHE A 31 -3.83 6.00 -9.11
C PHE A 31 -4.24 6.74 -10.40
N VAL A 32 -3.82 6.22 -11.56
CA VAL A 32 -4.14 6.80 -12.88
C VAL A 32 -5.65 6.82 -13.12
N THR A 33 -6.33 5.70 -12.83
CA THR A 33 -7.79 5.55 -13.01
C THR A 33 -8.56 6.52 -12.11
N LYS A 34 -8.14 6.68 -10.84
CA LYS A 34 -8.77 7.61 -9.87
C LYS A 34 -8.82 9.05 -10.41
N TYR A 35 -7.84 9.44 -11.21
CA TYR A 35 -7.74 10.78 -11.81
C TYR A 35 -8.14 10.83 -13.28
N GLY A 36 -8.92 9.85 -13.75
CA GLY A 36 -9.50 9.83 -15.09
C GLY A 36 -8.49 9.60 -16.22
N GLY A 37 -7.27 9.16 -15.90
CA GLY A 37 -6.27 8.79 -16.90
C GLY A 37 -6.38 7.33 -17.33
N SER A 38 -5.61 6.99 -18.37
CA SER A 38 -5.44 5.61 -18.84
C SER A 38 -3.98 5.35 -19.20
N LEU A 39 -3.47 4.17 -18.84
CA LEU A 39 -2.11 3.74 -19.18
C LEU A 39 -2.06 3.27 -20.64
N ASN A 40 -1.30 3.95 -21.49
CA ASN A 40 -1.15 3.62 -22.92
C ASN A 40 0.27 3.16 -23.24
N VAL A 41 0.46 2.37 -24.30
CA VAL A 41 1.80 1.95 -24.71
C VAL A 41 2.62 3.18 -25.15
N ASP A 42 3.80 3.34 -24.59
CA ASP A 42 4.83 4.29 -25.01
C ASP A 42 6.19 3.58 -24.87
N ARG A 43 7.28 4.27 -25.19
CA ARG A 43 8.64 3.73 -25.18
C ARG A 43 8.99 3.17 -23.79
N LEU A 44 9.24 1.86 -23.78
CA LEU A 44 9.66 1.06 -22.62
C LEU A 44 8.67 1.04 -21.44
N ALA A 45 7.44 1.54 -21.59
CA ALA A 45 6.44 1.51 -20.53
C ALA A 45 5.01 1.64 -21.04
N TYR A 46 4.05 1.13 -20.26
CA TYR A 46 2.73 1.74 -20.26
C TYR A 46 2.81 3.07 -19.51
N MET A 47 2.40 4.16 -20.14
CA MET A 47 2.50 5.52 -19.60
C MET A 47 1.15 6.23 -19.56
N ALA A 48 0.93 7.00 -18.50
CA ALA A 48 -0.13 7.98 -18.41
C ALA A 48 0.41 9.27 -17.79
N GLU A 49 -0.16 10.40 -18.19
CA GLU A 49 0.02 11.67 -17.47
C GLU A 49 -1.30 12.04 -16.80
N VAL A 50 -1.28 12.30 -15.49
CA VAL A 50 -2.44 12.79 -14.74
C VAL A 50 -2.10 14.06 -13.96
N LYS A 51 -3.10 14.91 -13.75
CA LYS A 51 -2.95 16.17 -13.02
C LYS A 51 -3.77 16.14 -11.75
N TRP A 52 -3.16 16.52 -10.63
CA TRP A 52 -3.84 16.65 -9.35
C TRP A 52 -3.23 17.77 -8.52
N LYS A 53 -4.09 18.67 -7.99
CA LYS A 53 -3.70 19.84 -7.17
C LYS A 53 -2.52 20.65 -7.74
N GLY A 54 -2.55 20.95 -9.04
CA GLY A 54 -1.50 21.74 -9.71
C GLY A 54 -0.17 21.01 -9.88
N LYS A 55 -0.14 19.69 -9.71
CA LYS A 55 1.02 18.81 -9.92
C LYS A 55 0.77 17.90 -11.11
N THR A 56 1.82 17.62 -11.86
CA THR A 56 1.78 16.67 -12.99
C THR A 56 2.45 15.38 -12.56
N PHE A 57 1.76 14.25 -12.75
CA PHE A 57 2.28 12.92 -12.46
C PHE A 57 2.47 12.18 -13.77
N VAL A 58 3.72 11.89 -14.11
CA VAL A 58 4.04 10.94 -15.16
C VAL A 58 4.09 9.57 -14.52
N CYS A 59 3.14 8.72 -14.87
CA CYS A 59 2.96 7.39 -14.29
C CYS A 59 3.42 6.35 -15.31
N ILE A 60 4.34 5.48 -14.92
CA ILE A 60 4.86 4.43 -15.81
C ILE A 60 4.77 3.05 -15.16
N CYS A 61 4.46 2.06 -15.98
CA CYS A 61 4.62 0.64 -15.70
C CYS A 61 5.58 0.09 -16.76
N PRO A 62 6.87 -0.15 -16.45
CA PRO A 62 7.86 -0.61 -17.43
C PRO A 62 7.37 -1.80 -18.25
N THR A 63 7.56 -1.75 -19.56
CA THR A 63 7.23 -2.88 -20.46
C THR A 63 8.45 -3.74 -20.77
N THR A 64 9.45 -3.68 -19.90
CA THR A 64 10.61 -4.58 -19.89
C THR A 64 10.35 -5.73 -18.93
N PHE A 65 11.20 -6.76 -18.96
CA PHE A 65 11.22 -7.73 -17.85
C PHE A 65 11.71 -7.06 -16.56
N MET A 66 11.30 -7.59 -15.42
CA MET A 66 11.60 -7.01 -14.10
C MET A 66 13.08 -6.66 -13.93
N ASN A 67 13.99 -7.55 -14.34
CA ASN A 67 15.44 -7.37 -14.24
C ASN A 67 16.03 -6.33 -15.21
N LEU A 68 15.19 -5.67 -16.02
CA LEU A 68 15.53 -4.62 -16.98
C LEU A 68 14.70 -3.34 -16.74
N SER A 69 14.12 -3.20 -15.54
CA SER A 69 13.27 -2.04 -15.17
C SER A 69 14.01 -0.71 -15.16
N GLY A 70 15.32 -0.72 -14.89
CA GLY A 70 16.20 0.44 -14.85
C GLY A 70 16.31 1.14 -16.20
N ARG A 71 16.20 0.42 -17.33
CA ARG A 71 16.16 1.03 -18.67
C ARG A 71 14.96 1.96 -18.84
N ALA A 72 13.78 1.49 -18.46
CA ALA A 72 12.55 2.27 -18.53
C ALA A 72 12.60 3.45 -17.55
N PHE A 73 13.03 3.20 -16.31
CA PHE A 73 13.18 4.23 -15.29
C PHE A 73 14.09 5.36 -15.77
N LYS A 74 15.30 5.03 -16.24
CA LYS A 74 16.29 6.02 -16.68
C LYS A 74 15.80 6.81 -17.89
N TYR A 75 15.20 6.14 -18.87
CA TYR A 75 14.63 6.80 -20.04
C TYR A 75 13.57 7.84 -19.65
N TRP A 76 12.63 7.48 -18.78
CA TRP A 76 11.55 8.38 -18.36
C TRP A 76 12.04 9.49 -17.42
N LEU A 77 13.03 9.20 -16.56
CA LEU A 77 13.70 10.24 -15.76
C LEU A 77 14.32 11.31 -16.68
N ASP A 78 15.09 10.87 -17.69
CA ASP A 78 15.77 11.76 -18.63
C ASP A 78 14.81 12.52 -19.56
N LYS A 79 13.74 11.86 -20.01
CA LYS A 79 12.70 12.46 -20.88
C LYS A 79 11.90 13.51 -20.13
N THR A 80 11.52 13.24 -18.89
CA THR A 80 10.60 14.10 -18.13
C THR A 80 11.30 15.23 -17.38
N LYS A 81 12.62 15.09 -17.17
CA LYS A 81 13.45 16.01 -16.36
C LYS A 81 12.95 16.15 -14.92
N VAL A 82 12.32 15.09 -14.39
CA VAL A 82 11.90 15.03 -13.00
C VAL A 82 13.15 14.83 -12.12
N PRO A 83 13.35 15.63 -11.07
CA PRO A 83 14.42 15.39 -10.10
C PRO A 83 14.26 14.03 -9.42
N LEU A 84 15.36 13.36 -9.09
CA LEU A 84 15.32 11.98 -8.57
C LEU A 84 14.52 11.88 -7.25
N GLU A 85 14.57 12.91 -6.41
CA GLU A 85 13.81 13.05 -5.17
C GLU A 85 12.29 13.17 -5.37
N ASN A 86 11.84 13.52 -6.58
CA ASN A 86 10.42 13.57 -6.98
C ASN A 86 9.98 12.31 -7.73
N THR A 87 10.80 11.27 -7.73
CA THR A 87 10.41 9.93 -8.20
C THR A 87 9.80 9.13 -7.06
N LEU A 88 8.92 8.18 -7.36
CA LEU A 88 8.43 7.20 -6.39
C LEU A 88 8.29 5.85 -7.06
N THR A 89 9.09 4.88 -6.62
CA THR A 89 9.02 3.49 -7.12
C THR A 89 8.16 2.63 -6.20
N ILE A 90 7.08 2.05 -6.73
CA ILE A 90 6.19 1.10 -6.04
C ILE A 90 6.63 -0.32 -6.40
N VAL A 91 6.84 -1.13 -5.36
CA VAL A 91 7.47 -2.45 -5.49
C VAL A 91 6.97 -3.41 -4.42
N ASP A 92 6.89 -4.72 -4.73
CA ASP A 92 6.64 -5.75 -3.73
C ASP A 92 7.83 -5.97 -2.80
N ASP A 93 7.55 -6.39 -1.57
CA ASP A 93 8.57 -6.68 -0.56
C ASP A 93 8.21 -7.92 0.26
N LEU A 94 8.98 -8.98 0.03
CA LEU A 94 8.87 -10.27 0.72
C LEU A 94 9.26 -10.20 2.20
N ALA A 95 10.10 -9.25 2.60
CA ALA A 95 10.48 -9.10 4.01
C ALA A 95 9.39 -8.42 4.83
N LEU A 96 8.42 -7.79 4.18
CA LEU A 96 7.30 -7.11 4.83
C LEU A 96 6.05 -8.00 4.81
N PRO A 97 5.36 -8.17 5.95
CA PRO A 97 4.07 -8.83 5.99
C PRO A 97 3.01 -8.19 5.09
N LEU A 98 1.99 -8.97 4.73
CA LEU A 98 0.93 -8.52 3.82
C LEU A 98 0.22 -7.26 4.31
N ASP A 99 0.10 -7.04 5.61
CA ASP A 99 -0.57 -5.86 6.21
C ASP A 99 0.35 -4.62 6.32
N LYS A 100 1.59 -4.68 5.85
CA LYS A 100 2.57 -3.57 5.99
C LYS A 100 2.88 -2.87 4.67
N LEU A 101 2.91 -1.54 4.74
CA LEU A 101 3.57 -0.68 3.76
C LEU A 101 4.82 -0.08 4.39
N ARG A 102 5.79 0.27 3.56
CA ARG A 102 6.97 1.01 4.02
C ARG A 102 7.46 1.97 2.95
N LEU A 103 7.46 3.26 3.27
CA LEU A 103 8.06 4.29 2.43
C LEU A 103 9.49 4.58 2.91
N ARG A 104 10.44 4.65 1.98
CA ARG A 104 11.85 4.97 2.23
C ARG A 104 12.36 5.96 1.20
N GLY A 105 13.23 6.88 1.61
CA GLY A 105 13.97 7.77 0.69
C GLY A 105 15.24 7.17 0.08
N ALA A 106 15.77 6.10 0.66
CA ALA A 106 16.99 5.43 0.22
C ALA A 106 16.99 3.94 0.65
N GLY A 107 17.99 3.19 0.20
CA GLY A 107 18.26 1.82 0.66
C GLY A 107 18.35 0.79 -0.47
N SER A 108 19.02 -0.31 -0.17
CA SER A 108 19.39 -1.35 -1.13
C SER A 108 18.19 -2.03 -1.80
N ALA A 109 18.48 -2.77 -2.88
CA ALA A 109 17.48 -3.56 -3.60
C ALA A 109 16.84 -4.67 -2.76
N ALA A 110 17.45 -5.09 -1.65
CA ALA A 110 16.96 -6.18 -0.78
C ALA A 110 16.58 -7.46 -1.56
N GLY A 111 17.38 -7.82 -2.57
CA GLY A 111 17.14 -8.98 -3.43
C GLY A 111 16.13 -8.77 -4.56
N HIS A 112 15.49 -7.61 -4.66
CA HIS A 112 14.53 -7.31 -5.72
C HIS A 112 15.23 -6.91 -7.03
N ASN A 113 15.11 -7.75 -8.07
CA ASN A 113 15.83 -7.58 -9.34
C ASN A 113 15.54 -6.25 -10.04
N GLY A 114 14.29 -5.77 -10.00
CA GLY A 114 13.95 -4.48 -10.60
C GLY A 114 14.57 -3.28 -9.87
N LEU A 115 14.72 -3.35 -8.54
CA LEU A 115 15.37 -2.28 -7.78
C LEU A 115 16.88 -2.31 -8.01
N LYS A 116 17.46 -3.51 -8.13
CA LYS A 116 18.89 -3.70 -8.47
C LYS A 116 19.21 -3.05 -9.81
N ASP A 117 18.40 -3.32 -10.84
CA ASP A 117 18.61 -2.75 -12.18
C ASP A 117 18.39 -1.23 -12.20
N ILE A 118 17.37 -0.71 -11.50
CA ILE A 118 17.20 0.75 -11.34
C ILE A 118 18.43 1.39 -10.68
N GLN A 119 18.90 0.84 -9.56
CA GLN A 119 20.06 1.35 -8.82
C GLN A 119 21.31 1.37 -9.70
N GLN A 120 21.53 0.33 -10.49
CA GLN A 120 22.61 0.28 -11.46
C GLN A 120 22.47 1.34 -12.54
N ALA A 121 21.27 1.53 -13.10
CA ALA A 121 21.01 2.48 -14.18
C ALA A 121 21.12 3.96 -13.74
N VAL A 122 20.76 4.28 -12.50
CA VAL A 122 20.85 5.65 -11.96
C VAL A 122 22.13 5.92 -11.16
N GLY A 123 22.90 4.87 -10.82
CA GLY A 123 24.15 4.98 -10.07
C GLY A 123 23.98 5.27 -8.57
N THR A 124 22.80 5.10 -8.01
CA THR A 124 22.50 5.39 -6.59
C THR A 124 21.28 4.62 -6.10
N ASP A 125 21.20 4.40 -4.79
CA ASP A 125 20.02 3.89 -4.10
C ASP A 125 19.21 4.98 -3.38
N ALA A 126 19.66 6.23 -3.45
CA ALA A 126 19.04 7.41 -2.84
C ALA A 126 17.89 7.96 -3.69
N TYR A 127 16.80 7.19 -3.78
CA TYR A 127 15.54 7.60 -4.39
C TYR A 127 14.33 7.00 -3.64
N PRO A 128 13.16 7.66 -3.66
CA PRO A 128 11.99 7.20 -2.92
C PRO A 128 11.40 5.88 -3.43
N LYS A 129 11.08 4.98 -2.48
CA LYS A 129 10.55 3.64 -2.72
C LYS A 129 9.39 3.35 -1.76
N LEU A 130 8.21 3.04 -2.29
CA LEU A 130 7.06 2.53 -1.56
C LEU A 130 7.01 1.01 -1.68
N ARG A 131 7.39 0.34 -0.59
CA ARG A 131 7.42 -1.13 -0.48
C ARG A 131 6.07 -1.65 -0.02
N PHE A 132 5.48 -2.49 -0.85
CA PHE A 132 4.23 -3.19 -0.59
C PHE A 132 4.55 -4.56 -0.02
N GLY A 133 4.31 -4.76 1.27
CA GLY A 133 4.53 -6.08 1.87
C GLY A 133 3.64 -7.16 1.28
N ILE A 134 4.26 -8.27 0.87
CA ILE A 134 3.58 -9.42 0.26
C ILE A 134 3.65 -10.69 1.13
N GLY A 135 4.36 -10.60 2.27
CA GLY A 135 4.61 -11.74 3.15
C GLY A 135 5.73 -12.66 2.65
N ASN A 136 6.01 -13.67 3.46
CA ASN A 136 7.07 -14.65 3.23
C ASN A 136 6.61 -16.08 3.52
N GLN A 137 5.32 -16.36 3.36
CA GLN A 137 4.71 -17.66 3.64
C GLN A 137 4.95 -18.62 2.46
N TYR A 138 6.20 -19.04 2.28
CA TYR A 138 6.61 -19.99 1.25
C TYR A 138 7.70 -20.95 1.74
N PRO A 139 7.79 -22.18 1.17
CA PRO A 139 8.88 -23.11 1.48
C PRO A 139 10.25 -22.54 1.11
N LYS A 140 11.30 -22.96 1.82
CA LYS A 140 12.67 -22.53 1.53
C LYS A 140 13.02 -22.81 0.06
N GLY A 141 13.55 -21.80 -0.64
CA GLY A 141 13.92 -21.89 -2.05
C GLY A 141 12.81 -21.51 -3.04
N MET A 142 11.55 -21.40 -2.59
CA MET A 142 10.38 -21.13 -3.47
C MET A 142 10.01 -19.64 -3.56
N GLN A 143 11.00 -18.75 -3.41
CA GLN A 143 10.76 -17.30 -3.40
C GLN A 143 10.27 -16.82 -4.76
N ALA A 144 10.85 -17.31 -5.86
CA ALA A 144 10.50 -16.90 -7.21
C ALA A 144 9.05 -17.30 -7.55
N GLU A 145 8.67 -18.52 -7.22
CA GLU A 145 7.33 -19.06 -7.37
C GLU A 145 6.32 -18.26 -6.54
N PHE A 146 6.69 -17.88 -5.31
CA PHE A 146 5.82 -17.09 -4.46
C PHE A 146 5.51 -15.71 -5.06
N VAL A 147 6.54 -14.96 -5.49
CA VAL A 147 6.31 -13.62 -6.06
C VAL A 147 5.56 -13.69 -7.40
N LEU A 148 5.79 -14.74 -8.19
CA LEU A 148 5.10 -14.97 -9.47
C LEU A 148 3.72 -15.62 -9.32
N SER A 149 3.28 -15.96 -8.12
CA SER A 149 1.96 -16.54 -7.89
C SER A 149 0.89 -15.48 -7.64
N GLN A 150 -0.37 -15.84 -7.90
CA GLN A 150 -1.52 -14.98 -7.68
C GLN A 150 -1.91 -14.88 -6.20
N TRP A 151 -2.59 -13.79 -5.86
CA TRP A 151 -3.19 -13.58 -4.54
C TRP A 151 -4.21 -14.66 -4.19
N ARG A 152 -4.18 -15.15 -2.94
CA ARG A 152 -5.22 -16.03 -2.41
C ARG A 152 -6.48 -15.22 -2.14
N LYS A 153 -7.64 -15.88 -2.15
CA LYS A 153 -8.94 -15.20 -1.98
C LYS A 153 -9.03 -14.45 -0.65
N GLU A 154 -8.40 -15.00 0.39
CA GLU A 154 -8.38 -14.45 1.74
C GLU A 154 -7.46 -13.22 1.85
N GLU A 155 -6.49 -13.07 0.95
CA GLU A 155 -5.54 -11.95 0.91
C GLU A 155 -6.15 -10.72 0.19
N LEU A 156 -7.04 -10.94 -0.78
CA LEU A 156 -7.58 -9.90 -1.65
C LEU A 156 -8.19 -8.69 -0.91
N PRO A 157 -8.96 -8.85 0.19
CA PRO A 157 -9.47 -7.69 0.93
C PRO A 157 -8.36 -6.79 1.47
N MET A 158 -7.30 -7.38 2.03
CA MET A 158 -6.13 -6.64 2.52
C MET A 158 -5.35 -5.99 1.38
N VAL A 159 -5.19 -6.69 0.25
CA VAL A 159 -4.50 -6.16 -0.93
C VAL A 159 -5.23 -4.91 -1.46
N ARG A 160 -6.55 -4.97 -1.62
CA ARG A 160 -7.36 -3.84 -2.10
C ARG A 160 -7.24 -2.62 -1.18
N LEU A 161 -7.38 -2.84 0.13
CA LEU A 161 -7.19 -1.78 1.13
C LEU A 161 -5.80 -1.13 1.01
N LYS A 162 -4.75 -1.94 0.85
CA LYS A 162 -3.39 -1.40 0.70
C LYS A 162 -3.16 -0.69 -0.62
N VAL A 163 -3.79 -1.12 -1.71
CA VAL A 163 -3.74 -0.40 -2.99
C VAL A 163 -4.31 1.01 -2.80
N GLU A 164 -5.46 1.15 -2.14
CA GLU A 164 -6.04 2.45 -1.79
C GLU A 164 -5.08 3.29 -0.92
N LYS A 165 -4.44 2.68 0.08
CA LYS A 165 -3.44 3.36 0.92
C LYS A 165 -2.19 3.77 0.16
N CYS A 166 -1.76 3.01 -0.85
CA CYS A 166 -0.68 3.42 -1.72
C CYS A 166 -1.07 4.63 -2.58
N VAL A 167 -2.31 4.71 -3.07
CA VAL A 167 -2.83 5.88 -3.78
C VAL A 167 -2.80 7.12 -2.88
N GLU A 168 -3.28 7.01 -1.64
CA GLU A 168 -3.16 8.08 -0.62
C GLU A 168 -1.70 8.46 -0.33
N ALA A 169 -0.78 7.49 -0.34
CA ALA A 169 0.65 7.74 -0.14
C ALA A 169 1.27 8.51 -1.31
N ILE A 170 0.88 8.23 -2.56
CA ILE A 170 1.33 8.99 -3.74
C ILE A 170 0.87 10.45 -3.65
N GLU A 171 -0.39 10.67 -3.27
CA GLU A 171 -0.98 12.00 -3.05
C GLU A 171 -0.25 12.77 -1.95
N SER A 172 0.01 12.11 -0.82
CA SER A 172 0.72 12.69 0.33
C SER A 172 2.16 13.01 -0.04
N PHE A 173 2.87 12.09 -0.70
CA PHE A 173 4.25 12.28 -1.13
C PHE A 173 4.40 13.56 -1.96
N ALA A 174 3.49 13.77 -2.91
CA ALA A 174 3.53 14.94 -3.77
C ALA A 174 3.10 16.24 -3.07
N SER A 175 2.18 16.17 -2.09
CA SER A 175 1.58 17.36 -1.45
C SER A 175 2.31 17.84 -0.20
N ILE A 176 2.77 16.93 0.66
CA ILE A 176 3.39 17.25 1.96
C ILE A 176 4.84 16.78 2.06
N GLY A 177 5.37 16.15 1.01
CA GLY A 177 6.77 15.72 0.91
C GLY A 177 7.05 14.35 1.52
N LEU A 178 8.24 13.82 1.21
CA LEU A 178 8.68 12.48 1.57
C LEU A 178 8.67 12.23 3.09
N GLU A 179 9.27 13.12 3.87
CA GLU A 179 9.46 12.93 5.31
C GLU A 179 8.12 12.78 6.05
N ARG A 180 7.19 13.72 5.82
CA ARG A 180 5.85 13.66 6.44
C ARG A 180 5.06 12.46 5.96
N THR A 181 5.19 12.11 4.68
CA THR A 181 4.52 10.92 4.13
C THR A 181 5.09 9.63 4.72
N MET A 182 6.39 9.55 4.96
CA MET A 182 7.01 8.41 5.65
C MET A 182 6.42 8.26 7.05
N ASN A 183 6.22 9.35 7.79
CA ASN A 183 5.57 9.29 9.09
C ASN A 183 4.15 8.74 8.99
N LEU A 184 3.35 9.18 8.00
CA LEU A 184 1.99 8.66 7.81
C LEU A 184 1.95 7.18 7.40
N VAL A 185 2.84 6.76 6.50
CA VAL A 185 2.83 5.40 5.93
C VAL A 185 3.48 4.38 6.85
N ASN A 186 4.55 4.75 7.56
CA ASN A 186 5.34 3.82 8.34
C ASN A 186 4.83 3.65 9.78
N THR A 187 3.89 4.47 10.22
CA THR A 187 3.30 4.42 11.56
C THR A 187 1.91 3.80 11.52
N GLY A 188 1.50 3.20 12.65
CA GLY A 188 0.16 2.68 12.84
C GLY A 188 -0.79 3.74 13.41
N SER A 189 -2.07 3.41 13.42
CA SER A 189 -3.08 4.12 14.18
C SER A 189 -3.87 3.15 15.05
N ILE A 190 -4.38 3.65 16.17
CA ILE A 190 -5.37 2.98 17.01
C ILE A 190 -6.62 3.83 16.97
N THR A 191 -7.72 3.25 16.51
CA THR A 191 -9.03 3.91 16.52
C THR A 191 -9.97 3.14 17.44
N VAL A 192 -10.59 3.87 18.36
CA VAL A 192 -11.56 3.34 19.31
C VAL A 192 -12.94 3.78 18.89
N THR A 193 -13.80 2.82 18.55
CA THR A 193 -15.23 3.07 18.31
C THR A 193 -16.02 2.71 19.56
N SER A 194 -16.71 3.68 20.14
CA SER A 194 -17.55 3.52 21.34
C SER A 194 -18.93 4.12 21.10
N SER A 195 -19.99 3.41 21.51
CA SER A 195 -21.37 3.90 21.51
C SER A 195 -21.70 4.82 22.71
N LYS A 196 -20.77 4.95 23.67
CA LYS A 196 -20.92 5.83 24.85
C LYS A 196 -20.25 7.18 24.60
N THR A 197 -20.99 8.25 24.88
CA THR A 197 -20.54 9.65 24.80
C THR A 197 -19.81 10.09 26.08
N GLY A 198 -19.04 11.18 26.01
CA GLY A 198 -18.37 11.77 27.19
C GLY A 198 -17.17 10.97 27.70
N LEU A 199 -16.61 10.08 26.89
CA LEU A 199 -15.37 9.38 27.19
C LEU A 199 -14.16 10.14 26.67
N THR A 200 -13.08 10.11 27.43
CA THR A 200 -11.74 10.47 26.98
C THR A 200 -10.85 9.23 26.97
N PHE A 201 -10.00 9.11 25.98
CA PHE A 201 -9.14 7.96 25.76
C PHE A 201 -7.69 8.33 26.00
N SER A 202 -6.89 7.35 26.42
CA SER A 202 -5.45 7.47 26.56
C SER A 202 -4.76 6.21 26.08
N ILE A 203 -3.57 6.39 25.52
CA ILE A 203 -2.59 5.32 25.33
C ILE A 203 -1.51 5.48 26.41
N ASN A 204 -1.20 4.40 27.11
CA ASN A 204 -0.26 4.34 28.25
C ASN A 204 -0.68 5.15 29.49
N GLY A 205 -1.96 5.49 29.60
CA GLY A 205 -2.58 5.94 30.86
C GLY A 205 -2.33 7.39 31.27
N THR A 206 -1.77 8.23 30.40
CA THR A 206 -1.51 9.65 30.70
C THR A 206 -2.41 10.59 29.90
N GLY A 207 -2.71 11.76 30.48
CA GLY A 207 -3.23 12.92 29.75
C GLY A 207 -4.53 12.72 28.96
N TYR A 208 -5.52 11.99 29.50
CA TYR A 208 -6.86 11.69 28.93
C TYR A 208 -7.61 12.90 28.33
N THR A 209 -7.11 13.41 27.21
CA THR A 209 -7.60 14.59 26.48
C THR A 209 -8.17 14.21 25.12
N ASN A 210 -7.89 12.99 24.64
CA ASN A 210 -8.38 12.50 23.36
C ASN A 210 -9.85 12.11 23.46
N THR A 211 -10.75 12.91 22.89
CA THR A 211 -12.21 12.65 22.88
C THR A 211 -12.68 11.90 21.64
N SER A 212 -11.85 11.83 20.59
CA SER A 212 -12.20 11.20 19.31
C SER A 212 -11.93 9.69 19.28
N GLY A 213 -11.14 9.18 20.23
CA GLY A 213 -10.67 7.80 20.24
C GLY A 213 -9.66 7.49 19.14
N SER A 214 -9.10 8.51 18.47
CA SER A 214 -8.17 8.34 17.34
C SER A 214 -6.75 8.70 17.76
N PHE A 215 -5.86 7.71 17.72
CA PHE A 215 -4.42 7.87 17.95
C PHE A 215 -3.69 7.58 16.64
N THR A 216 -3.00 8.58 16.11
CA THR A 216 -2.25 8.48 14.85
C THR A 216 -0.75 8.61 15.10
N ASN A 217 0.06 8.30 14.09
CA ASN A 217 1.52 8.40 14.16
C ASN A 217 2.16 7.51 15.24
N LEU A 218 1.55 6.35 15.52
CA LEU A 218 2.08 5.44 16.52
C LEU A 218 3.19 4.59 15.93
N ALA A 219 4.36 4.63 16.56
CA ALA A 219 5.42 3.70 16.26
C ALA A 219 4.95 2.25 16.50
N PRO A 220 5.55 1.26 15.83
CA PRO A 220 5.36 -0.11 16.24
C PRO A 220 5.74 -0.31 17.71
N GLY A 221 4.90 -0.99 18.48
CA GLY A 221 5.07 -1.13 19.92
C GLY A 221 3.82 -1.64 20.61
N SER A 222 3.95 -1.92 21.91
CA SER A 222 2.80 -2.24 22.76
C SER A 222 2.26 -0.97 23.39
N TYR A 223 0.94 -0.81 23.31
CA TYR A 223 0.20 0.33 23.86
C TYR A 223 -0.86 -0.19 24.82
N ASN A 224 -1.00 0.44 25.98
CA ASN A 224 -2.13 0.17 26.88
C ASN A 224 -3.21 1.20 26.64
N LEU A 225 -4.30 0.80 25.99
CA LEU A 225 -5.45 1.66 25.78
C LEU A 225 -6.36 1.66 27.01
N THR A 226 -6.72 2.85 27.47
CA THR A 226 -7.68 3.06 28.55
C THR A 226 -8.69 4.14 28.18
N ALA A 227 -9.90 4.06 28.75
CA ALA A 227 -10.94 5.06 28.64
C ALA A 227 -11.29 5.62 30.03
N LYS A 228 -11.54 6.92 30.11
CA LYS A 228 -11.98 7.64 31.31
C LYS A 228 -13.33 8.30 31.05
N ASN A 229 -14.24 8.20 32.01
CA ASN A 229 -15.53 8.89 31.94
C ASN A 229 -15.50 10.23 32.70
N SER A 230 -16.60 10.98 32.65
CA SER A 230 -16.74 12.29 33.33
C SER A 230 -16.65 12.21 34.85
N THR A 231 -16.96 11.07 35.48
CA THR A 231 -16.84 10.85 36.93
C THR A 231 -15.44 10.44 37.36
N GLY A 232 -14.51 10.32 36.42
CA GLY A 232 -13.11 9.99 36.70
C GLY A 232 -12.77 8.51 36.76
N CYS A 233 -13.74 7.62 36.54
CA CYS A 233 -13.52 6.18 36.48
C CYS A 233 -12.74 5.80 35.22
N ILE A 234 -11.73 4.95 35.37
CA ILE A 234 -10.84 4.50 34.30
C ILE A 234 -11.08 3.00 34.04
N SER A 235 -11.17 2.62 32.76
CA SER A 235 -11.30 1.21 32.36
C SER A 235 -10.04 0.40 32.68
N ALA A 236 -10.18 -0.92 32.78
CA ALA A 236 -9.01 -1.79 32.74
C ALA A 236 -8.18 -1.52 31.46
N PRO A 237 -6.84 -1.56 31.55
CA PRO A 237 -6.00 -1.36 30.38
C PRO A 237 -6.19 -2.52 29.39
N ARG A 238 -6.42 -2.17 28.13
CA ARG A 238 -6.42 -3.12 27.02
C ARG A 238 -5.09 -3.02 26.29
N ALA A 239 -4.31 -4.10 26.33
CA ALA A 239 -3.08 -4.18 25.56
C ALA A 239 -3.41 -4.23 24.06
N ILE A 240 -2.82 -3.31 23.30
CA ILE A 240 -2.88 -3.24 21.85
C ILE A 240 -1.45 -3.31 21.35
N VAL A 241 -1.14 -4.37 20.61
CA VAL A 241 0.16 -4.52 19.98
C VAL A 241 0.06 -3.97 18.56
N LEU A 242 0.69 -2.83 18.33
CA LEU A 242 0.97 -2.39 16.97
C LEU A 242 2.25 -3.09 16.52
N ALA A 243 2.10 -4.25 15.89
CA ALA A 243 3.24 -5.08 15.52
C ALA A 243 4.20 -4.30 14.59
N ALA A 244 5.50 -4.30 14.93
CA ALA A 244 6.54 -4.28 13.91
C ALA A 244 6.52 -5.69 13.34
N GLY A 245 6.20 -5.82 12.04
CA GLY A 245 5.77 -7.07 11.44
C GLY A 245 6.40 -8.37 11.99
N SER A 246 5.55 -9.34 12.30
CA SER A 246 5.84 -10.77 12.18
C SER A 246 4.50 -11.52 12.29
N ASN A 247 4.25 -12.40 11.33
CA ASN A 247 3.11 -13.32 11.37
C ASN A 247 3.30 -14.30 12.54
N CYS A 248 2.35 -14.34 13.48
CA CYS A 248 2.02 -15.58 14.20
C CYS A 248 0.63 -15.51 14.85
N ALA A 249 -0.20 -16.49 14.47
CA ALA A 249 -1.22 -17.20 15.24
C ALA A 249 -2.34 -16.45 16.01
N SER A 250 -3.57 -16.88 15.69
CA SER A 250 -4.83 -16.76 16.45
C SER A 250 -5.29 -15.36 16.84
N ILE A 251 -6.18 -14.78 16.03
CA ILE A 251 -7.22 -13.90 16.59
C ILE A 251 -8.49 -14.74 16.68
N GLY A 252 -8.64 -15.42 17.81
CA GLY A 252 -9.91 -15.96 18.24
C GLY A 252 -10.92 -14.84 18.50
N ASP A 253 -12.16 -15.17 18.18
CA ASP A 253 -13.43 -14.55 18.59
C ASP A 253 -13.68 -13.08 18.23
N PHE A 254 -14.10 -12.89 16.97
CA PHE A 254 -14.96 -11.76 16.61
C PHE A 254 -16.42 -12.10 16.97
N VAL A 255 -17.00 -11.36 17.92
CA VAL A 255 -18.45 -11.40 18.18
C VAL A 255 -19.13 -10.45 17.20
N PHE A 256 -19.86 -11.01 16.23
CA PHE A 256 -20.68 -10.25 15.30
C PHE A 256 -22.02 -9.88 15.95
N LYS A 257 -22.47 -8.64 15.73
CA LYS A 257 -23.77 -8.16 16.21
C LYS A 257 -24.63 -7.71 15.04
N ASP A 258 -25.94 -7.95 15.13
CA ASP A 258 -26.90 -7.45 14.14
C ASP A 258 -27.11 -5.93 14.27
N VAL A 259 -27.91 -5.34 13.36
CA VAL A 259 -28.25 -3.91 13.37
C VAL A 259 -29.01 -3.45 14.64
N ASN A 260 -29.43 -4.39 15.48
CA ASN A 260 -30.12 -4.16 16.74
C ASN A 260 -29.25 -4.50 17.97
N GLY A 261 -28.01 -4.97 17.79
CA GLY A 261 -27.04 -5.21 18.85
C GLY A 261 -26.97 -6.62 19.45
N ASN A 262 -27.68 -7.61 18.88
CA ASN A 262 -27.67 -9.00 19.36
C ASN A 262 -26.48 -9.79 18.80
N SER A 263 -25.86 -10.65 19.62
CA SER A 263 -24.78 -11.54 19.19
C SER A 263 -25.30 -12.59 18.18
N ILE A 264 -24.63 -12.70 17.03
CA ILE A 264 -24.97 -13.65 15.96
C ILE A 264 -24.06 -14.88 16.08
N ALA A 265 -24.64 -16.07 16.14
CA ALA A 265 -23.89 -17.34 16.15
C ALA A 265 -23.28 -17.63 14.77
N ALA A 266 -22.06 -18.18 14.73
CA ALA A 266 -21.38 -18.52 13.48
C ALA A 266 -22.17 -19.58 12.68
N GLY A 267 -22.55 -19.25 11.44
CA GLY A 267 -23.13 -20.22 10.50
C GLY A 267 -24.39 -19.81 9.73
N THR A 268 -25.00 -18.65 9.99
CA THR A 268 -26.17 -18.16 9.23
C THR A 268 -25.76 -17.17 8.15
N SER A 269 -25.97 -17.55 6.89
CA SER A 269 -25.81 -16.66 5.73
C SER A 269 -26.98 -15.68 5.65
N PHE A 270 -26.71 -14.37 5.63
CA PHE A 270 -27.69 -13.43 5.07
C PHE A 270 -27.06 -12.23 4.34
N GLN A 271 -27.74 -11.85 3.25
CA GLN A 271 -27.44 -10.74 2.36
C GLN A 271 -27.93 -9.41 2.97
N GLY A 272 -27.04 -8.43 3.15
CA GLY A 272 -27.39 -7.09 3.61
C GLY A 272 -26.21 -6.13 3.48
N GLN A 273 -26.44 -4.99 2.83
CA GLN A 273 -25.43 -4.15 2.19
C GLN A 273 -24.45 -3.45 3.15
N ILE A 274 -23.16 -3.53 2.82
CA ILE A 274 -22.11 -2.66 3.34
C ILE A 274 -22.35 -1.26 2.75
N LYS A 275 -22.49 -0.23 3.60
CA LYS A 275 -22.46 1.16 3.14
C LYS A 275 -21.02 1.55 2.84
N ASP A 276 -20.75 1.71 1.55
CA ASP A 276 -19.53 2.24 0.94
C ASP A 276 -19.00 3.46 1.71
N PHE A 277 -17.72 3.39 2.10
CA PHE A 277 -16.91 4.60 2.16
C PHE A 277 -16.79 5.11 0.72
N GLY A 278 -17.26 6.33 0.48
CA GLY A 278 -17.39 6.93 -0.85
C GLY A 278 -16.08 7.01 -1.63
N ALA A 279 -15.74 5.92 -2.30
CA ALA A 279 -15.04 5.77 -3.56
C ALA A 279 -15.24 4.28 -3.88
N GLY A 280 -15.96 3.95 -4.96
CA GLY A 280 -16.25 2.57 -5.31
C GLY A 280 -14.97 1.70 -5.27
N PRO A 281 -15.08 0.41 -4.95
CA PRO A 281 -13.93 -0.46 -4.69
C PRO A 281 -12.88 -0.27 -5.79
N VAL A 282 -11.64 0.03 -5.42
CA VAL A 282 -10.53 0.02 -6.38
C VAL A 282 -10.41 -1.40 -6.88
N ALA A 283 -10.96 -1.65 -8.07
CA ALA A 283 -10.82 -2.93 -8.73
C ALA A 283 -9.34 -3.12 -9.04
N ILE A 284 -8.75 -4.20 -8.52
CA ILE A 284 -7.57 -4.81 -9.13
C ILE A 284 -8.05 -5.30 -10.50
N ASN A 285 -7.97 -4.41 -11.48
CA ASN A 285 -8.81 -4.47 -12.66
C ASN A 285 -8.27 -5.54 -13.62
N GLN A 286 -8.90 -6.72 -13.63
CA GLN A 286 -8.61 -7.76 -14.62
C GLN A 286 -8.75 -7.25 -16.07
N ALA A 287 -9.65 -6.30 -16.35
CA ALA A 287 -9.84 -5.76 -17.70
C ALA A 287 -8.66 -4.89 -18.17
N TRP A 288 -7.88 -4.30 -17.26
CA TRP A 288 -6.67 -3.57 -17.66
C TRP A 288 -5.58 -4.52 -18.20
N TRP A 289 -5.51 -5.75 -17.68
CA TRP A 289 -4.61 -6.80 -18.18
C TRP A 289 -5.06 -7.38 -19.53
N GLN A 290 -6.36 -7.35 -19.84
CA GLN A 290 -6.90 -7.91 -21.08
C GLN A 290 -6.38 -7.14 -22.31
N GLY A 291 -5.72 -7.84 -23.24
CA GLY A 291 -5.25 -7.29 -24.51
C GLY A 291 -3.81 -6.76 -24.52
N ARG A 292 -3.05 -6.90 -23.43
CA ARG A 292 -1.65 -6.45 -23.33
C ARG A 292 -0.69 -7.64 -23.44
N GLY A 293 -0.41 -8.08 -24.68
CA GLY A 293 0.39 -9.26 -24.99
C GLY A 293 1.59 -9.02 -25.93
N SER A 294 2.71 -9.68 -25.59
CA SER A 294 4.04 -9.77 -26.23
C SER A 294 5.01 -8.60 -26.02
N ALA A 295 6.14 -8.92 -25.39
CA ALA A 295 7.34 -8.10 -25.32
C ALA A 295 7.90 -7.92 -26.75
N SER A 296 7.97 -6.70 -27.27
CA SER A 296 8.85 -6.45 -28.41
C SER A 296 10.28 -6.36 -27.89
N ASN A 297 11.04 -7.45 -28.03
CA ASN A 297 12.48 -7.50 -27.78
C ASN A 297 13.29 -6.78 -28.88
N SER A 298 12.74 -5.72 -29.46
CA SER A 298 13.42 -4.92 -30.48
C SER A 298 14.29 -3.86 -29.79
N ALA A 299 15.55 -4.26 -29.58
CA ALA A 299 16.67 -3.33 -29.62
C ALA A 299 16.77 -2.68 -31.01
#